data_AF-A0A1N6JTV5-F1
#
_entry.id   AF-A0A1N6JTV5-F1
#
_cell.length_a   1.000
_cell.length_b   1.000
_cell.length_c   1.000
_cell.angle_alpha   90.00
_cell.angle_beta   90.00
_cell.angle_gamma   90.00
#
_symmetry.space_group_name_H-M   'P 1'
#
loop_
_entity.id
_entity.type
_entity.pdbx_description
1 polymer ?
#
loop_
_entity_poly.entity_id
_entity_poly.type
_entity_poly.pdbx_seq_one_letter_code
_entity_poly.pdbx_strand_id
1 'polypeptide(L)'
;MLRKIIITTLFLFNILIFGQSDKEVLLLYKNVIEKSDSLLAIGKIAQIDSKKVLSDAKLADKEYPEKYFKKSMEYFKNYQYNESGFLFYLGKMRTEDLNNLGHEHYNTGSEYETLLEEGIFMYLAVDADNYMKVLKMAQDYYNTNDYTYISKTKGYKKLKDPKNYSQMIKVLQEDKGKIQAELNGDREDMKNRIAPYFQMLENKR
;
A
#
# COMPACT_ATOMS: atom_id res chain seq x y z
N MET A 1 -15.77 21.73 9.55
CA MET A 1 -16.57 20.54 9.17
C MET A 1 -16.10 19.84 7.89
N LEU A 2 -15.05 20.30 7.18
CA LEU A 2 -14.55 19.68 5.93
C LEU A 2 -13.45 18.59 6.11
N ARG A 3 -12.83 18.45 7.28
CA ARG A 3 -11.70 17.50 7.48
C ARG A 3 -12.10 16.02 7.60
N LYS A 4 -13.37 15.71 7.89
CA LYS A 4 -13.85 14.33 8.11
C LYS A 4 -14.05 13.51 6.82
N ILE A 5 -14.05 14.15 5.65
CA ILE A 5 -14.48 13.52 4.40
C ILE A 5 -13.30 12.93 3.60
N ILE A 6 -12.05 13.37 3.85
CA ILE A 6 -10.94 13.07 2.95
C ILE A 6 -10.45 11.60 3.03
N ILE A 7 -10.51 10.96 4.19
CA ILE A 7 -10.03 9.57 4.34
C ILE A 7 -11.13 8.57 3.88
N THR A 8 -12.37 8.83 4.27
CA THR A 8 -13.50 7.90 4.03
C THR A 8 -13.95 7.85 2.57
N THR A 9 -13.70 8.90 1.77
CA THR A 9 -14.19 8.95 0.36
C THR A 9 -13.31 8.15 -0.61
N LEU A 10 -12.18 7.58 -0.15
CA LEU A 10 -11.25 6.83 -1.01
C LEU A 10 -11.52 5.32 -1.11
N PHE A 11 -12.49 4.75 -0.37
CA PHE A 11 -12.63 3.28 -0.21
C PHE A 11 -14.00 2.69 -0.61
N LEU A 12 -14.79 3.39 -1.43
CA LEU A 12 -16.05 2.88 -1.95
C LEU A 12 -15.83 2.05 -3.23
N PHE A 13 -15.36 0.81 -3.08
CA PHE A 13 -15.42 -0.19 -4.15
C PHE A 13 -16.21 -1.43 -3.70
N ASN A 14 -17.20 -1.80 -4.52
CA ASN A 14 -17.98 -3.01 -4.38
C ASN A 14 -17.13 -4.20 -4.83
N ILE A 15 -16.78 -5.10 -3.91
CA ILE A 15 -16.09 -6.33 -4.27
C ILE A 15 -17.11 -7.30 -4.89
N LEU A 16 -17.09 -7.44 -6.21
CA LEU A 16 -17.81 -8.50 -6.93
C LEU A 16 -16.91 -9.73 -6.98
N ILE A 17 -17.22 -10.75 -6.18
CA ILE A 17 -16.42 -11.98 -6.00
C ILE A 17 -17.10 -13.12 -6.80
N PHE A 18 -16.55 -13.52 -7.96
CA PHE A 18 -16.89 -14.79 -8.65
C PHE A 18 -15.67 -15.49 -9.34
N GLY A 19 -15.06 -16.54 -8.75
CA GLY A 19 -13.97 -17.34 -9.37
C GLY A 19 -12.96 -18.07 -8.43
N GLN A 20 -12.03 -18.86 -9.00
CA GLN A 20 -10.90 -19.50 -8.28
C GLN A 20 -9.86 -18.48 -7.79
N SER A 21 -9.70 -17.38 -8.52
CA SER A 21 -8.97 -16.17 -8.12
C SER A 21 -9.41 -15.66 -6.75
N ASP A 22 -10.69 -15.81 -6.45
CA ASP A 22 -11.28 -15.25 -5.24
C ASP A 22 -10.86 -15.99 -3.99
N LYS A 23 -10.60 -17.29 -4.09
CA LYS A 23 -10.11 -18.06 -2.94
C LYS A 23 -8.71 -17.62 -2.54
N GLU A 24 -7.86 -17.35 -3.53
CA GLU A 24 -6.50 -16.82 -3.29
C GLU A 24 -6.59 -15.40 -2.69
N VAL A 25 -7.43 -14.53 -3.26
CA VAL A 25 -7.67 -13.17 -2.74
C VAL A 25 -8.20 -13.20 -1.29
N LEU A 26 -9.20 -14.05 -1.01
CA LEU A 26 -9.76 -14.20 0.33
C LEU A 26 -8.72 -14.76 1.31
N LEU A 27 -7.86 -15.69 0.89
CA LEU A 27 -6.78 -16.20 1.73
C LEU A 27 -5.75 -15.10 2.03
N LEU A 28 -5.43 -14.27 1.04
CA LEU A 28 -4.52 -13.14 1.21
C LEU A 28 -5.08 -12.09 2.20
N TYR A 29 -6.37 -11.77 2.12
CA TYR A 29 -7.01 -10.89 3.10
C TYR A 29 -7.10 -11.53 4.49
N LYS A 30 -7.43 -12.81 4.58
CA LYS A 30 -7.43 -13.53 5.86
C LYS A 30 -6.04 -13.48 6.51
N ASN A 31 -5.00 -13.78 5.74
CA ASN A 31 -3.60 -13.77 6.20
C ASN A 31 -3.16 -12.40 6.74
N VAL A 32 -3.51 -11.30 6.05
CA VAL A 32 -3.11 -9.97 6.49
C VAL A 32 -3.84 -9.56 7.77
N ILE A 33 -5.12 -9.90 7.90
CA ILE A 33 -5.92 -9.66 9.11
C ILE A 33 -5.37 -10.46 10.28
N GLU A 34 -5.17 -11.77 10.13
CA GLU A 34 -4.64 -12.63 11.20
C GLU A 34 -3.24 -12.19 11.65
N LYS A 35 -2.36 -11.83 10.70
CA LYS A 35 -1.02 -11.36 11.03
C LYS A 35 -1.07 -10.02 11.77
N SER A 36 -1.86 -9.07 11.29
CA SER A 36 -1.96 -7.74 11.88
C SER A 36 -2.63 -7.77 13.26
N ASP A 37 -3.69 -8.58 13.45
CA ASP A 37 -4.32 -8.80 14.77
C ASP A 37 -3.36 -9.49 15.74
N SER A 38 -2.59 -10.49 15.28
CA SER A 38 -1.57 -11.16 16.11
C SER A 38 -0.48 -10.20 16.58
N LEU A 39 0.02 -9.36 15.68
CA LEU A 39 1.05 -8.36 15.97
C LEU A 39 0.55 -7.27 16.93
N LEU A 40 -0.69 -6.81 16.75
CA LEU A 40 -1.36 -5.90 17.67
C LEU A 40 -1.47 -6.50 19.09
N ALA A 41 -1.92 -7.75 19.19
CA ALA A 41 -2.13 -8.44 20.46
C ALA A 41 -0.84 -8.58 21.30
N ILE A 42 0.31 -8.69 20.64
CA ILE A 42 1.62 -8.79 21.30
C ILE A 42 2.38 -7.45 21.36
N GLY A 43 1.76 -6.36 20.89
CA GLY A 43 2.38 -5.02 20.85
C GLY A 43 3.65 -4.95 20.00
N LYS A 44 3.82 -5.83 19.01
CA LYS A 44 4.98 -5.85 18.13
C LYS A 44 4.57 -5.49 16.73
N ILE A 45 5.23 -4.50 16.15
CA ILE A 45 5.17 -4.23 14.72
C ILE A 45 6.35 -4.94 14.07
N ALA A 46 6.14 -5.65 12.95
CA ALA A 46 7.26 -6.25 12.23
C ALA A 46 8.26 -5.17 11.82
N GLN A 47 9.55 -5.38 12.06
CA GLN A 47 10.58 -4.46 11.58
C GLN A 47 10.72 -4.58 10.06
N ILE A 48 10.95 -3.45 9.39
CA ILE A 48 11.26 -3.41 7.96
C ILE A 48 12.73 -3.77 7.74
N ASP A 49 13.01 -4.75 6.87
CA ASP A 49 14.36 -5.02 6.36
C ASP A 49 14.71 -3.95 5.32
N SER A 50 15.16 -2.80 5.83
CA SER A 50 15.48 -1.64 5.01
C SER A 50 16.58 -1.93 4.00
N LYS A 51 17.57 -2.77 4.33
CA LYS A 51 18.67 -3.09 3.42
C LYS A 51 18.15 -3.85 2.19
N LYS A 52 17.34 -4.88 2.41
CA LYS A 52 16.78 -5.69 1.33
C LYS A 52 15.82 -4.88 0.46
N VAL A 53 14.86 -4.19 1.07
CA VAL A 53 13.82 -3.49 0.31
C VAL A 53 14.36 -2.29 -0.48
N LEU A 54 15.37 -1.59 0.04
CA LEU A 54 16.06 -0.51 -0.70
C LEU A 54 16.88 -1.05 -1.87
N SER A 55 17.44 -2.25 -1.74
CA SER A 55 18.10 -2.93 -2.86
C SER A 55 17.10 -3.27 -3.95
N ASP A 56 15.94 -3.79 -3.59
CA ASP A 56 14.88 -4.12 -4.55
C ASP A 56 14.31 -2.88 -5.24
N ALA A 57 14.14 -1.76 -4.52
CA ALA A 57 13.74 -0.49 -5.11
C ALA A 57 14.75 0.01 -6.15
N LYS A 58 16.06 -0.08 -5.87
CA LYS A 58 17.11 0.29 -6.84
C LYS A 58 17.10 -0.56 -8.10
N LEU A 59 16.70 -1.83 -7.99
CA LEU A 59 16.53 -2.69 -9.15
C LEU A 59 15.28 -2.27 -9.95
N ALA A 60 14.16 -1.99 -9.27
CA ALA A 60 12.94 -1.51 -9.89
C ALA A 60 13.09 -0.12 -10.54
N ASP A 61 13.95 0.77 -10.02
CA ASP A 61 14.24 2.08 -10.60
C ASP A 61 14.77 2.03 -12.05
N LYS A 62 15.26 0.86 -12.50
CA LYS A 62 15.80 0.65 -13.86
C LYS A 62 14.75 0.14 -14.84
N GLU A 63 13.55 -0.14 -14.37
CA GLU A 63 12.53 -0.90 -15.08
C GLU A 63 11.18 -0.16 -15.08
N TYR A 64 10.22 -0.68 -15.83
CA TYR A 64 8.85 -0.16 -15.90
C TYR A 64 8.13 -0.15 -14.53
N PRO A 65 7.16 0.76 -14.25
CA PRO A 65 6.57 0.89 -12.92
C PRO A 65 5.93 -0.40 -12.37
N GLU A 66 5.47 -1.28 -13.25
CA GLU A 66 4.94 -2.60 -12.90
C GLU A 66 5.87 -3.41 -11.98
N LYS A 67 7.20 -3.23 -12.07
CA LYS A 67 8.16 -3.94 -11.21
C LYS A 67 8.01 -3.63 -9.73
N TYR A 68 7.64 -2.40 -9.37
CA TYR A 68 7.39 -2.04 -7.97
C TYR A 68 6.21 -2.85 -7.41
N PHE A 69 5.14 -2.94 -8.18
CA PHE A 69 3.90 -3.61 -7.78
C PHE A 69 4.04 -5.13 -7.75
N LYS A 70 4.71 -5.72 -8.74
CA LYS A 70 5.07 -7.15 -8.73
C LYS A 70 5.89 -7.52 -7.49
N LYS A 71 6.90 -6.71 -7.15
CA LYS A 71 7.74 -6.96 -5.98
C LYS A 71 7.00 -6.70 -4.67
N SER A 72 6.15 -5.67 -4.64
CA SER A 72 5.24 -5.41 -3.51
C SER A 72 4.29 -6.59 -3.27
N MET A 73 3.74 -7.19 -4.31
CA MET A 73 2.91 -8.40 -4.23
C MET A 73 3.68 -9.62 -3.76
N GLU A 74 4.93 -9.81 -4.21
CA GLU A 74 5.80 -10.88 -3.71
C GLU A 74 6.01 -10.73 -2.19
N TYR A 75 6.32 -9.53 -1.72
CA TYR A 75 6.44 -9.25 -0.28
C TYR A 75 5.12 -9.46 0.46
N PHE A 76 4.00 -9.04 -0.12
CA PHE A 76 2.67 -9.19 0.45
C PHE A 76 2.31 -10.67 0.67
N LYS A 77 2.53 -11.51 -0.35
CA LYS A 77 2.34 -12.96 -0.31
C LYS A 77 3.24 -13.65 0.72
N ASN A 78 4.40 -13.06 1.02
CA ASN A 78 5.36 -13.55 2.01
C ASN A 78 5.20 -12.95 3.42
N TYR A 79 4.07 -12.29 3.71
CA TYR A 79 3.77 -11.67 5.01
C TYR A 79 4.73 -10.52 5.40
N GLN A 80 5.44 -9.95 4.43
CA GLN A 80 6.38 -8.84 4.58
C GLN A 80 5.69 -7.51 4.23
N TYR A 81 4.69 -7.16 5.02
CA TYR A 81 3.74 -6.09 4.68
C TYR A 81 4.33 -4.68 4.72
N ASN A 82 5.36 -4.44 5.53
CA ASN A 82 6.05 -3.16 5.56
C ASN A 82 6.86 -2.91 4.28
N GLU A 83 7.57 -3.94 3.80
CA GLU A 83 8.31 -3.91 2.54
C GLU A 83 7.35 -3.79 1.35
N SER A 84 6.24 -4.52 1.40
CA SER A 84 5.15 -4.42 0.43
C SER A 84 4.59 -3.00 0.36
N GLY A 85 4.27 -2.40 1.51
CA GLY A 85 3.81 -1.01 1.62
C GLY A 85 4.82 0.00 1.06
N PHE A 86 6.09 -0.13 1.42
CA PHE A 86 7.13 0.76 0.92
C PHE A 86 7.22 0.75 -0.61
N LEU A 87 7.25 -0.43 -1.24
CA LEU A 87 7.34 -0.55 -2.70
C LEU A 87 6.05 -0.12 -3.39
N PHE A 88 4.89 -0.40 -2.79
CA PHE A 88 3.60 0.02 -3.33
C PHE A 88 3.50 1.56 -3.43
N TYR A 89 3.77 2.26 -2.33
CA TYR A 89 3.72 3.73 -2.30
C TYR A 89 4.81 4.36 -3.19
N LEU A 90 6.01 3.79 -3.22
CA LEU A 90 7.05 4.23 -4.15
C LEU A 90 6.60 4.05 -5.60
N GLY A 91 6.05 2.89 -5.94
CA GLY A 91 5.48 2.58 -7.25
C GLY A 91 4.43 3.61 -7.68
N LYS A 92 3.49 3.97 -6.80
CA LYS A 92 2.47 5.00 -7.10
C LYS A 92 3.11 6.33 -7.48
N MET A 93 4.15 6.80 -6.79
CA MET A 93 4.84 8.04 -7.17
C MET A 93 5.60 7.93 -8.49
N ARG A 94 6.22 6.77 -8.77
CA ARG A 94 6.93 6.52 -10.03
C ARG A 94 6.00 6.41 -11.24
N THR A 95 4.80 5.87 -11.04
CA THR A 95 3.73 5.86 -12.05
C THR A 95 3.30 7.28 -12.43
N GLU A 96 3.11 8.18 -11.47
CA GLU A 96 2.76 9.58 -11.77
C GLU A 96 3.87 10.31 -12.54
N ASP A 97 5.13 10.08 -12.16
CA ASP A 97 6.29 10.61 -12.89
C ASP A 97 6.28 10.16 -14.37
N LEU A 98 6.01 8.87 -14.61
CA LEU A 98 5.90 8.31 -15.96
C LEU A 98 4.74 8.95 -16.73
N ASN A 99 3.55 8.96 -16.13
CA ASN A 99 2.33 9.47 -16.78
C ASN A 99 2.44 10.97 -17.10
N ASN A 100 3.15 11.74 -16.27
CA ASN A 100 3.38 13.16 -16.49
C ASN A 100 4.34 13.45 -17.67
N LEU A 101 5.12 12.48 -18.15
CA LEU A 101 5.88 12.64 -19.38
C LEU A 101 4.97 12.73 -20.62
N GLY A 102 3.75 12.19 -20.54
CA GLY A 102 2.77 12.25 -21.62
C GLY A 102 3.09 11.40 -22.86
N HIS A 103 4.17 10.61 -22.83
CA HIS A 103 4.53 9.68 -23.92
C HIS A 103 3.79 8.35 -23.82
N GLU A 104 3.44 7.95 -22.60
CA GLU A 104 2.70 6.74 -22.30
C GLU A 104 1.87 6.93 -21.03
N HIS A 105 0.96 5.99 -20.80
CA HIS A 105 0.15 5.96 -19.60
C HIS A 105 0.16 4.56 -19.01
N TYR A 106 0.61 4.46 -17.76
CA TYR A 106 0.51 3.26 -16.96
C TYR A 106 -0.55 3.45 -15.88
N ASN A 107 -1.43 2.46 -15.78
CA ASN A 107 -2.23 2.24 -14.60
C ASN A 107 -1.90 0.85 -14.05
N THR A 108 -1.87 0.72 -12.74
CA THR A 108 -1.43 -0.47 -12.00
C THR A 108 -2.29 -1.71 -12.28
N GLY A 109 -3.39 -1.57 -13.01
CA GLY A 109 -4.37 -2.64 -13.19
C GLY A 109 -5.17 -2.85 -11.91
N SER A 110 -6.45 -3.20 -12.06
CA SER A 110 -7.38 -3.31 -10.93
C SER A 110 -6.95 -4.36 -9.89
N GLU A 111 -6.26 -5.42 -10.30
CA GLU A 111 -5.83 -6.51 -9.43
C GLU A 111 -4.81 -6.06 -8.39
N TYR A 112 -3.71 -5.43 -8.82
CA TYR A 112 -2.68 -4.93 -7.89
C TYR A 112 -3.19 -3.77 -7.07
N GLU A 113 -3.90 -2.83 -7.69
CA GLU A 113 -4.39 -1.64 -7.01
C GLU A 113 -5.36 -2.02 -5.90
N THR A 114 -6.37 -2.85 -6.17
CA THR A 114 -7.36 -3.20 -5.14
C THR A 114 -6.74 -4.06 -4.04
N LEU A 115 -6.05 -5.15 -4.41
CA LEU A 115 -5.56 -6.13 -3.44
C LEU A 115 -4.44 -5.58 -2.56
N LEU A 116 -3.45 -4.91 -3.16
CA LEU A 116 -2.36 -4.32 -2.38
C LEU A 116 -2.82 -3.11 -1.60
N GLU A 117 -3.60 -2.19 -2.19
CA GLU A 117 -4.03 -0.99 -1.47
C GLU A 117 -4.85 -1.34 -0.24
N GLU A 118 -5.83 -2.23 -0.39
CA GLU A 118 -6.66 -2.66 0.73
C GLU A 118 -5.88 -3.50 1.74
N GLY A 119 -5.09 -4.46 1.26
CA GLY A 119 -4.32 -5.35 2.12
C GLY A 119 -3.26 -4.62 2.93
N ILE A 120 -2.50 -3.73 2.29
CA ILE A 120 -1.48 -2.91 2.94
C ILE A 120 -2.14 -1.95 3.92
N PHE A 121 -3.27 -1.33 3.55
CA PHE A 121 -4.02 -0.48 4.47
C PHE A 121 -4.45 -1.25 5.72
N MET A 122 -5.09 -2.43 5.57
CA MET A 122 -5.53 -3.24 6.71
C MET A 122 -4.39 -3.64 7.64
N TYR A 123 -3.17 -3.83 7.11
CA TYR A 123 -1.98 -4.07 7.92
C TYR A 123 -1.48 -2.81 8.62
N LEU A 124 -1.27 -1.72 7.88
CA LEU A 124 -0.63 -0.50 8.39
C LEU A 124 -1.55 0.29 9.33
N ALA A 125 -2.87 0.21 9.13
CA ALA A 125 -3.87 0.92 9.94
C ALA A 125 -3.82 0.52 11.43
N VAL A 126 -3.30 -0.66 11.76
CA VAL A 126 -3.13 -1.13 13.14
C VAL A 126 -2.19 -0.24 13.96
N ASP A 127 -1.24 0.43 13.32
CA ASP A 127 -0.29 1.32 13.97
C ASP A 127 0.05 2.52 13.09
N ALA A 128 -0.47 3.69 13.47
CA ALA A 128 -0.29 4.95 12.76
C ALA A 128 1.18 5.38 12.66
N ASP A 129 2.01 5.07 13.68
CA ASP A 129 3.44 5.40 13.67
C ASP A 129 4.18 4.53 12.64
N ASN A 130 3.83 3.25 12.53
CA ASN A 130 4.37 2.37 11.49
C ASN A 130 3.88 2.76 10.10
N TYR A 131 2.60 3.08 9.95
CA TYR A 131 2.07 3.57 8.68
C TYR A 131 2.83 4.82 8.22
N MET A 132 2.97 5.81 9.11
CA MET A 132 3.76 7.00 8.86
C MET A 132 5.20 6.66 8.48
N LYS A 133 5.84 5.74 9.20
CA LYS A 133 7.23 5.32 8.92
C LYS A 133 7.39 4.73 7.52
N VAL A 134 6.48 3.86 7.09
CA VAL A 134 6.51 3.24 5.75
C VAL A 134 6.30 4.29 4.65
N LEU A 135 5.28 5.15 4.80
CA LEU A 135 5.02 6.25 3.86
C LEU A 135 6.21 7.20 3.76
N LYS A 136 6.76 7.60 4.92
CA LYS A 136 7.92 8.49 4.98
C LYS A 136 9.14 7.87 4.32
N MET A 137 9.41 6.58 4.56
CA MET A 137 10.53 5.90 3.93
C MET A 137 10.41 5.87 2.40
N ALA A 138 9.20 5.62 1.87
CA ALA A 138 8.94 5.66 0.43
C ALA A 138 9.13 7.07 -0.13
N GLN A 139 8.58 8.09 0.52
CA GLN A 139 8.70 9.50 0.11
C GLN A 139 10.16 9.97 0.15
N ASP A 140 10.90 9.68 1.22
CA ASP A 140 12.30 10.02 1.36
C ASP A 140 13.13 9.38 0.24
N TYR A 141 12.90 8.08 -0.04
CA TYR A 141 13.56 7.40 -1.14
C TYR A 141 13.27 8.04 -2.49
N TYR A 142 12.00 8.34 -2.79
CA TYR A 142 11.58 9.00 -4.03
C TYR A 142 12.28 10.35 -4.23
N ASN A 143 12.35 11.15 -3.16
CA ASN A 143 12.97 12.47 -3.17
C ASN A 143 14.48 12.39 -3.47
N THR A 144 15.18 11.41 -2.87
CA THR A 144 16.65 11.31 -2.97
C THR A 144 17.17 10.45 -4.12
N ASN A 145 16.32 9.65 -4.77
CA ASN A 145 16.74 8.72 -5.83
C ASN A 145 15.99 8.99 -7.14
N ASP A 146 16.70 8.90 -8.25
CA ASP A 146 16.13 9.10 -9.58
C ASP A 146 15.49 7.83 -10.13
N TYR A 147 14.39 8.00 -10.85
CA TYR A 147 13.77 6.91 -11.58
C TYR A 147 14.53 6.66 -12.88
N THR A 148 15.60 5.87 -12.82
CA THR A 148 16.56 5.74 -13.94
C THR A 148 15.95 5.23 -15.25
N TYR A 149 14.81 4.56 -15.21
CA TYR A 149 14.03 4.16 -16.38
C TYR A 149 13.67 5.36 -17.28
N ILE A 150 13.30 6.50 -16.68
CA ILE A 150 12.87 7.69 -17.43
C ILE A 150 13.70 8.95 -17.17
N SER A 151 14.60 8.94 -16.19
CA SER A 151 15.28 10.17 -15.75
C SER A 151 16.19 10.81 -16.80
N LYS A 152 16.56 10.03 -17.83
CA LYS A 152 17.35 10.50 -18.97
C LYS A 152 16.50 10.97 -20.16
N THR A 153 15.18 10.85 -20.07
CA THR A 153 14.25 11.31 -21.11
C THR A 153 14.29 12.84 -21.20
N LYS A 154 14.42 13.37 -22.42
CA LYS A 154 14.48 14.82 -22.64
C LYS A 154 13.21 15.48 -22.10
N GLY A 155 13.39 16.47 -21.22
CA GLY A 155 12.28 17.23 -20.63
C GLY A 155 11.69 16.61 -19.36
N TYR A 156 12.17 15.44 -18.92
CA TYR A 156 11.76 14.87 -17.63
C TYR A 156 12.07 15.83 -16.48
N LYS A 157 11.07 16.02 -15.63
CA LYS A 157 11.19 16.68 -14.33
C LYS A 157 10.45 15.83 -13.31
N LYS A 158 11.16 15.36 -12.30
CA LYS A 158 10.57 14.65 -11.16
C LYS A 158 9.49 15.52 -10.52
N LEU A 159 8.31 14.95 -10.31
CA LEU A 159 7.21 15.66 -9.68
C LEU A 159 7.51 15.97 -8.21
N LYS A 160 6.94 17.05 -7.69
CA LYS A 160 7.01 17.37 -6.26
C LYS A 160 5.80 16.75 -5.58
N ASP A 161 6.03 15.74 -4.74
CA ASP A 161 5.02 15.04 -3.94
C ASP A 161 3.78 14.58 -4.74
N PRO A 162 3.95 13.73 -5.77
CA PRO A 162 2.89 13.44 -6.74
C PRO A 162 1.66 12.72 -6.16
N LYS A 163 1.77 12.10 -4.98
CA LYS A 163 0.64 11.44 -4.28
C LYS A 163 0.20 12.15 -3.01
N ASN A 164 0.71 13.36 -2.76
CA ASN A 164 0.41 14.16 -1.57
C ASN A 164 0.70 13.43 -0.24
N TYR A 165 1.76 12.61 -0.21
CA TYR A 165 2.14 11.85 0.98
C TYR A 165 2.65 12.74 2.10
N SER A 166 3.14 13.95 1.78
CA SER A 166 3.55 14.91 2.82
C SER A 166 2.36 15.30 3.71
N GLN A 167 1.18 15.50 3.12
CA GLN A 167 -0.03 15.80 3.85
C GLN A 167 -0.52 14.60 4.66
N MET A 168 -0.46 13.38 4.11
CA MET A 168 -0.83 12.16 4.85
C MET A 168 0.09 11.94 6.06
N ILE A 169 1.40 12.07 5.88
CA ILE A 169 2.39 11.98 6.96
C ILE A 169 2.11 13.02 8.05
N LYS A 170 1.79 14.26 7.66
CA LYS A 170 1.42 15.31 8.62
C LYS A 170 0.17 14.96 9.41
N VAL A 171 -0.87 14.45 8.74
CA VAL A 171 -2.11 14.01 9.41
C VAL A 171 -1.81 12.92 10.43
N LEU A 172 -0.99 11.93 10.07
CA LEU A 172 -0.56 10.86 10.98
C LEU A 172 0.25 11.37 12.20
N GLN A 173 0.80 12.59 12.15
CA GLN A 173 1.58 13.20 13.23
C GLN A 173 0.78 14.08 14.20
N GLU A 174 -0.34 14.69 13.79
CA GLU A 174 -1.03 15.74 14.55
C GLU A 174 -1.69 15.22 15.85
N ASP A 175 -2.69 14.34 15.75
CA ASP A 175 -3.45 13.80 16.90
C ASP A 175 -3.47 12.27 16.82
N LYS A 176 -2.41 11.66 17.36
CA LYS A 176 -2.18 10.21 17.26
C LYS A 176 -3.36 9.38 17.76
N GLY A 177 -3.98 9.76 18.89
CA GLY A 177 -5.08 9.01 19.48
C GLY A 177 -6.32 9.01 18.59
N LYS A 178 -6.67 10.19 18.07
CA LYS A 178 -7.80 10.33 17.15
C LYS A 178 -7.54 9.63 15.82
N ILE A 179 -6.36 9.81 15.23
CA ILE A 179 -6.03 9.23 13.93
C ILE A 179 -5.93 7.71 14.02
N GLN A 180 -5.36 7.16 15.09
CA GLN A 180 -5.36 5.72 15.33
C GLN A 180 -6.79 5.17 15.44
N ALA A 181 -7.70 5.89 16.10
CA ALA A 181 -9.10 5.50 16.19
C ALA A 181 -9.82 5.54 14.83
N GLU A 182 -9.56 6.55 14.01
CA GLU A 182 -10.10 6.64 12.64
C GLU A 182 -9.59 5.49 11.76
N LEU A 183 -8.28 5.21 11.77
CA LEU A 183 -7.67 4.09 11.04
C LEU A 183 -8.24 2.74 11.49
N ASN A 184 -8.41 2.53 12.80
CA ASN A 184 -9.02 1.31 13.34
C ASN A 184 -10.48 1.17 12.90
N GLY A 185 -11.24 2.26 12.86
CA GLY A 185 -12.62 2.25 12.37
C GLY A 185 -12.71 1.81 10.91
N ASP A 186 -11.96 2.48 10.03
CA ASP A 186 -11.91 2.14 8.60
C ASP A 186 -11.45 0.69 8.37
N ARG A 187 -10.46 0.23 9.15
CA ARG A 187 -9.99 -1.16 9.10
C ARG A 187 -11.08 -2.15 9.51
N GLU A 188 -11.80 -1.89 10.60
CA GLU A 188 -12.88 -2.78 11.05
C GLU A 188 -14.04 -2.81 10.06
N ASP A 189 -14.37 -1.68 9.41
CA ASP A 189 -15.37 -1.65 8.34
C ASP A 189 -14.95 -2.54 7.15
N MET A 190 -13.68 -2.49 6.74
CA MET A 190 -13.14 -3.37 5.71
C MET A 190 -13.15 -4.85 6.12
N LYS A 191 -12.76 -5.15 7.37
CA LYS A 191 -12.83 -6.51 7.92
C LYS A 191 -14.25 -7.04 7.91
N ASN A 192 -15.22 -6.26 8.37
CA ASN A 192 -16.64 -6.64 8.41
C ASN A 192 -17.21 -6.88 7.01
N ARG A 193 -16.74 -6.14 6.00
CA ARG A 193 -17.12 -6.35 4.60
C ARG A 193 -16.62 -7.68 4.05
N ILE A 194 -15.42 -8.13 4.44
CA ILE A 194 -14.77 -9.32 3.86
C ILE A 194 -15.03 -10.59 4.68
N ALA A 195 -15.21 -10.47 6.00
CA ALA A 195 -15.35 -11.61 6.92
C ALA A 195 -16.44 -12.64 6.55
N PRO A 196 -17.64 -12.26 6.06
CA PRO A 196 -18.65 -13.23 5.65
C PRO A 196 -18.18 -14.18 4.54
N TYR A 197 -17.28 -13.71 3.68
CA TYR A 197 -16.75 -14.50 2.56
C TYR A 197 -15.69 -15.52 3.01
N PHE A 198 -15.14 -15.43 4.22
CA PHE A 198 -14.18 -16.42 4.72
C PHE A 198 -14.80 -17.80 4.91
N GLN A 199 -16.12 -17.90 5.09
CA GLN A 199 -16.84 -19.18 5.11
C GLN A 199 -16.69 -19.95 3.79
N MET A 200 -16.47 -19.24 2.67
CA MET A 200 -16.21 -19.85 1.36
C MET A 200 -14.84 -20.56 1.30
N LEU A 201 -13.93 -20.29 2.24
CA LEU A 201 -12.66 -21.01 2.37
C LEU A 201 -12.83 -22.40 2.98
N GLU A 202 -13.90 -22.62 3.76
CA GLU A 202 -14.13 -23.84 4.56
C GLU A 202 -15.01 -24.88 3.85
N ASN A 203 -15.91 -24.45 2.95
CA ASN A 203 -16.98 -25.29 2.39
C ASN A 203 -16.61 -26.30 1.29
N LYS A 204 -15.35 -26.75 1.17
CA LYS A 204 -14.96 -27.85 0.27
C LYS A 204 -13.83 -28.71 0.86
N ARG A 205 -14.11 -29.42 1.93
CA ARG A 205 -13.40 -30.67 2.26
C ARG A 205 -14.22 -31.86 1.76
#